data_AF-A0A965MMN6-F1
#
_entry.id   AF-A0A965MMN6-F1
#
_cell.length_a   1.000
_cell.length_b   1.000
_cell.length_c   1.000
_cell.angle_alpha   90.00
_cell.angle_beta   90.00
_cell.angle_gamma   90.00
#
_symmetry.space_group_name_H-M   'P 1'
#
loop_
_entity.id
_entity.type
_entity.pdbx_description
1 polymer ?
#
loop_
_entity_poly.entity_id
_entity_poly.type
_entity_poly.pdbx_seq_one_letter_code
_entity_poly.pdbx_strand_id
1 'polypeptide(L)' 'MPRVTEPRHQEAARRLKQLISRYMRGRDLVAMGAYVPGSDPGLDEALRLWPDIQKFLQQGMDETFALDESLVGLFGLVSV' A
#
# COMPACT_ATOMS: atom_id res chain seq x y z
N MET A 1 -16.08 0.88 6.59
CA MET A 1 -16.47 2.08 7.36
C MET A 1 -16.95 3.19 6.41
N PRO A 2 -18.08 3.01 5.69
CA PRO A 2 -18.49 3.97 4.67
C PRO A 2 -19.15 5.25 5.21
N ARG A 3 -19.48 5.31 6.50
CA ARG A 3 -20.29 6.40 7.09
C ARG A 3 -19.47 7.53 7.74
N VAL A 4 -18.14 7.40 7.78
CA VAL A 4 -17.24 8.35 8.46
C VAL A 4 -16.01 8.72 7.62
N THR A 5 -16.01 8.39 6.33
CA THR A 5 -14.89 8.64 5.42
C THR A 5 -15.40 9.08 4.05
N GLU A 6 -14.68 10.00 3.41
CA GLU A 6 -14.98 10.44 2.06
C GLU A 6 -14.78 9.32 1.02
N PRO A 7 -15.50 9.35 -0.12
CA PRO A 7 -15.34 8.35 -1.18
C PRO A 7 -13.90 8.17 -1.65
N ARG A 8 -13.14 9.27 -1.82
CA ARG A 8 -11.74 9.24 -2.24
C ARG A 8 -10.84 8.52 -1.24
N HIS A 9 -11.03 8.76 0.06
CA HIS A 9 -10.35 8.02 1.12
C HIS A 9 -10.67 6.53 1.02
N GLN A 10 -11.95 6.16 0.84
CA GLN A 10 -12.34 4.76 0.72
C GLN A 10 -11.70 4.07 -0.48
N GLU A 11 -11.62 4.75 -1.62
CA GLU A 11 -10.98 4.25 -2.84
C GLU A 11 -9.48 4.04 -2.63
N ALA A 12 -8.79 5.03 -2.08
CA ALA A 12 -7.37 4.93 -1.79
C ALA A 12 -7.06 3.79 -0.80
N ALA A 13 -7.86 3.66 0.25
CA ALA A 13 -7.73 2.57 1.22
C ALA A 13 -7.97 1.18 0.59
N ARG A 14 -8.92 1.06 -0.35
CA ARG A 14 -9.13 -0.19 -1.11
C ARG A 14 -7.94 -0.49 -2.00
N ARG A 15 -7.40 0.51 -2.70
CA ARG A 15 -6.23 0.36 -3.57
C ARG A 15 -5.00 -0.08 -2.79
N LEU A 16 -4.71 0.55 -1.64
CA LEU A 16 -3.62 0.15 -0.76
C LEU A 16 -3.76 -1.32 -0.30
N LYS A 17 -4.97 -1.72 0.11
CA LYS A 17 -5.24 -3.12 0.50
C LYS A 17 -5.03 -4.11 -0.65
N GLN A 18 -5.38 -3.74 -1.88
CA GLN A 18 -5.12 -4.57 -3.05
C GLN A 18 -3.62 -4.78 -3.27
N LEU A 19 -2.81 -3.71 -3.16
CA LEU A 19 -1.34 -3.77 -3.29
C LEU A 19 -0.74 -4.67 -2.21
N ILE A 20 -1.10 -4.47 -0.94
CA ILE A 20 -0.65 -5.32 0.18
C ILE A 20 -1.02 -6.78 -0.08
N SER A 21 -2.26 -7.04 -0.51
CA SER A 21 -2.75 -8.38 -0.77
C SER A 21 -2.00 -9.07 -1.92
N ARG A 22 -1.67 -8.32 -2.98
CA ARG A 22 -0.85 -8.82 -4.10
C ARG A 22 0.58 -9.14 -3.64
N TYR A 23 1.23 -8.22 -2.93
CA TYR A 23 2.56 -8.45 -2.38
C TYR A 23 2.59 -9.70 -1.48
N MET A 24 1.64 -9.82 -0.54
CA MET A 24 1.57 -10.97 0.37
C MET A 24 1.43 -12.32 -0.35
N ARG A 25 0.68 -12.37 -1.45
CA ARG A 25 0.56 -13.60 -2.25
C ARG A 25 1.81 -13.90 -3.09
N GLY A 26 2.50 -12.87 -3.57
CA GLY A 26 3.65 -13.00 -4.45
C GLY A 26 5.00 -13.15 -3.75
N ARG A 27 5.12 -12.68 -2.51
CA ARG A 27 6.42 -12.58 -1.81
C ARG A 27 7.15 -13.92 -1.68
N ASP A 28 6.43 -15.03 -1.53
CA ASP A 28 7.05 -16.35 -1.36
C ASP A 28 7.66 -16.82 -2.69
N LEU A 29 6.97 -16.57 -3.81
CA LEU A 29 7.50 -16.85 -5.15
C LEU A 29 8.74 -15.98 -5.45
N VAL A 30 8.71 -14.72 -5.04
CA VAL A 30 9.84 -13.80 -5.18
C VAL A 30 11.02 -14.26 -4.33
N ALA A 31 10.78 -14.66 -3.08
CA ALA A 31 11.82 -15.14 -2.16
C ALA A 31 12.49 -16.43 -2.64
N MET A 32 11.75 -17.31 -3.31
CA MET A 32 12.28 -18.52 -3.94
C MET A 32 13.02 -18.26 -5.27
N GLY A 33 13.02 -17.01 -5.77
CA GLY A 33 13.56 -16.69 -7.09
C GLY A 33 12.73 -17.24 -8.25
N ALA A 34 11.49 -17.66 -8.00
CA ALA A 34 10.58 -18.24 -8.99
C ALA A 34 9.72 -17.19 -9.70
N TYR A 35 9.83 -15.91 -9.32
CA TYR A 35 9.08 -14.81 -9.92
C TYR A 35 9.85 -14.14 -11.06
N VAL A 36 9.16 -13.87 -12.17
CA VAL A 36 9.70 -13.16 -13.34
C VAL A 36 9.09 -11.75 -13.40
N PRO A 37 9.91 -10.68 -13.36
CA PRO A 37 9.42 -9.32 -13.52
C PRO A 37 8.63 -9.13 -14.82
N GLY A 38 7.52 -8.39 -14.77
CA GLY A 38 6.63 -8.16 -15.91
C GLY A 38 5.55 -9.23 -16.12
N SER A 39 5.60 -10.35 -15.40
CA SER A 39 4.60 -11.42 -15.50
C SER A 39 3.27 -11.09 -14.81
N ASP A 40 3.30 -10.23 -13.79
CA ASP A 40 2.12 -9.67 -13.13
C ASP A 40 2.40 -8.19 -12.82
N PRO A 41 1.93 -7.25 -13.67
CA PRO A 41 2.16 -5.82 -13.47
C PRO A 41 1.69 -5.30 -12.11
N GLY A 42 0.66 -5.91 -11.51
CA GLY A 42 0.18 -5.49 -10.20
C GLY A 42 1.01 -6.05 -9.05
N LEU A 43 1.68 -7.20 -9.22
CA LEU A 43 2.68 -7.66 -8.26
C LEU A 43 3.97 -6.84 -8.40
N ASP A 44 4.40 -6.53 -9.63
CA ASP A 44 5.53 -5.63 -9.88
C ASP A 44 5.32 -4.26 -9.20
N GLU A 45 4.14 -3.68 -9.37
CA GLU A 45 3.76 -2.44 -8.71
C GLU A 45 3.77 -2.57 -7.18
N ALA A 46 3.21 -3.67 -6.65
CA ALA A 46 3.19 -3.93 -5.22
C ALA A 46 4.59 -4.12 -4.64
N LEU A 47 5.50 -4.79 -5.36
CA LEU A 47 6.91 -4.95 -4.98
C LEU A 47 7.64 -3.61 -4.98
N ARG A 48 7.41 -2.78 -6.01
CA ARG A 48 8.01 -1.45 -6.13
C ARG A 48 7.57 -0.52 -4.99
N LEU A 49 6.29 -0.53 -4.64
CA LEU A 49 5.72 0.33 -3.59
C LEU A 49 5.86 -0.24 -2.18
N TRP A 50 6.28 -1.50 -2.04
CA TRP A 50 6.33 -2.17 -0.75
C TRP A 50 7.15 -1.41 0.32
N PRO A 51 8.35 -0.86 0.04
CA PRO A 51 9.10 -0.11 1.03
C PRO A 51 8.34 1.12 1.55
N ASP A 52 7.65 1.84 0.66
CA ASP A 52 6.90 3.03 1.02
C ASP A 52 5.63 2.68 1.81
N ILE A 53 4.96 1.58 1.44
CA ILE A 53 3.83 1.03 2.17
C ILE A 53 4.24 0.62 3.59
N GLN A 54 5.39 -0.06 3.73
CA GLN A 54 5.90 -0.44 5.05
C GLN A 54 6.18 0.79 5.92
N LYS A 55 6.80 1.82 5.33
CA LYS A 55 7.07 3.08 6.04
C LYS A 55 5.79 3.77 6.49
N PHE A 56 4.76 3.82 5.64
CA PHE A 56 3.48 4.42 5.99
C PHE A 56 2.71 3.69 7.09
N LEU A 57 2.84 2.36 7.16
CA LEU A 57 2.17 1.55 8.19
C LEU A 57 2.92 1.53 9.53
N GLN A 58 4.15 2.04 9.56
CA GLN A 58 4.96 2.14 10.77
C GLN A 58 4.85 3.55 11.34
N GLN A 59 4.72 3.64 12.66
CA GLN A 59 4.66 4.90 13.39
C GLN A 59 5.46 4.73 14.68
N GLY A 60 6.41 5.64 14.92
CA GLY A 60 7.16 5.70 16.17
C GLY A 60 6.26 6.08 17.36
N MET A 61 6.67 5.72 18.57
CA MET A 61 5.88 6.03 19.78
C MET A 61 5.70 7.53 20.02
N ASP A 62 6.69 8.33 19.61
CA ASP A 62 6.69 9.79 19.76
C ASP A 62 6.20 10.52 18.51
N GLU A 63 5.78 9.79 17.47
CA GLU A 63 5.25 10.38 16.25
C GLU A 63 3.74 10.56 16.36
N THR A 64 3.25 11.72 15.94
CA THR A 64 1.83 12.01 15.84
C THR A 64 1.51 12.55 14.46
N PHE A 65 0.44 12.07 13.86
CA PHE A 65 -0.04 12.55 12.56
C PHE A 65 -1.49 12.99 12.70
N ALA A 66 -1.79 14.17 12.17
CA ALA A 66 -3.15 14.57 11.92
C ALA A 66 -3.77 13.68 10.83
N LEU A 67 -5.11 13.66 10.78
CA LEU A 67 -5.83 12.91 9.75
C LEU A 67 -5.42 13.37 8.35
N ASP A 68 -5.30 14.68 8.13
CA ASP A 68 -4.95 15.25 6.82
C ASP A 68 -3.54 14.82 6.37
N GLU A 69 -2.57 14.80 7.28
CA GLU A 69 -1.22 14.30 7.00
C GLU A 69 -1.24 12.81 6.62
N SER A 70 -2.05 12.03 7.33
CA SER A 70 -2.23 10.60 7.04
C SER A 70 -2.90 10.38 5.68
N LEU A 71 -3.84 11.24 5.30
CA LEU A 71 -4.51 11.20 4.00
C LEU A 71 -3.57 11.60 2.87
N VAL A 72 -2.72 12.62 3.05
CA VAL A 72 -1.68 12.97 2.09
C VAL A 72 -0.73 11.80 1.87
N GLY A 73 -0.27 11.16 2.95
CA GLY A 73 0.56 9.95 2.86
C GLY A 73 -0.14 8.81 2.11
N LEU A 74 -1.40 8.53 2.45
CA LEU A 74 -2.20 7.50 1.79
C LEU A 74 -2.35 7.78 0.29
N PHE A 75 -2.76 8.99 -0.10
CA PHE A 75 -2.97 9.35 -1.50
C PHE A 75 -1.66 9.34 -2.30
N GLY A 76 -0.55 9.77 -1.70
CA GLY A 76 0.77 9.71 -2.32
C GLY A 76 1.21 8.29 -2.69
N LEU A 77 0.79 7.28 -1.92
CA LEU A 77 1.13 5.87 -2.20
C LEU A 77 0.34 5.26 -3.35
N VAL A 78 -0.92 5.68 -3.54
CA VAL A 78 -1.85 4.99 -4.45
C VAL A 78 -2.12 5.72 -5.76
N SER A 79 -1.47 6.87 -5.99
CA SER A 79 -1.62 7.70 -7.22
C SER A 79 -3.09 7.94 -7.60
N VAL A 80 -3.90 8.35 -6.61
CA VAL A 80 -5.34 8.66 -6.77
C VAL A 80 -5.59 10.16 -6.70
#